data_AF-A0A944QFG7-F1
#
_entry.id   AF-A0A944QFG7-F1
#
_cell.length_a   1.000
_cell.length_b   1.000
_cell.length_c   1.000
_cell.angle_alpha   90.00
_cell.angle_beta   90.00
_cell.angle_gamma   90.00
#
_symmetry.space_group_name_H-M   'P 1'
#
loop_
_entity.id
_entity.type
_entity.pdbx_description
1 polymer ?
#
loop_
_entity_poly.entity_id
_entity_poly.type
_entity_poly.pdbx_seq_one_letter_code
_entity_poly.pdbx_strand_id
1 'polypeptide(L)'
;MSRDFGLSTGELPGIDVITLEDVRRASPREHSDGVRQATELIRRAALRLEKDRQARLLDPAIVVLRTHMQRVLAGELTRVKNQHGCTATAEAVEFALRRVVRQLMHVPTARARELAAAGRQDDYTAALEALYGLNVEPDSGLLPVPAAAECRVGAWAS
;
A
#
# COMPACT_ATOMS: atom_id res chain seq x y z
N MET A 1 7.31 29.87 -8.28
CA MET A 1 8.74 30.03 -7.91
C MET A 1 9.09 31.50 -8.02
N SER A 2 9.79 32.04 -7.02
CA SER A 2 10.28 33.42 -7.06
C SER A 2 11.44 33.54 -8.04
N ARG A 3 11.55 34.68 -8.73
CA ARG A 3 12.68 34.98 -9.61
C ARG A 3 13.71 35.74 -8.78
N ASP A 4 14.95 35.28 -8.78
CA ASP A 4 16.01 35.88 -7.96
C ASP A 4 16.52 37.23 -8.50
N PHE A 5 16.26 37.51 -9.79
CA PHE A 5 16.67 38.75 -10.46
C PHE A 5 15.48 39.48 -11.11
N GLY A 6 15.47 40.81 -11.04
CA GLY A 6 14.48 41.64 -11.72
C GLY A 6 14.68 41.64 -13.24
N LEU A 7 13.62 41.92 -14.00
CA LEU A 7 13.71 42.01 -15.47
C LEU A 7 14.69 43.10 -15.94
N SER A 8 14.82 44.18 -15.16
CA SER A 8 15.74 45.29 -15.40
C SER A 8 17.23 44.91 -15.32
N THR A 9 17.57 43.75 -14.73
CA THR A 9 18.95 43.28 -14.65
C THR A 9 19.52 42.94 -16.03
N GLY A 10 18.68 42.56 -17.00
CA GLY A 10 19.10 42.30 -18.38
C GLY A 10 19.29 43.55 -19.24
N GLU A 11 18.91 44.73 -18.74
CA GLU A 11 19.10 46.02 -19.44
C GLU A 11 20.46 46.66 -19.11
N LEU A 12 21.19 46.10 -18.13
CA LEU A 12 22.49 46.61 -17.71
C LEU A 12 23.59 46.25 -18.73
N PRO A 13 24.47 47.21 -19.09
CA PRO A 13 25.54 46.95 -20.04
C PRO A 13 26.48 45.83 -19.57
N GLY A 14 26.72 44.85 -20.45
CA GLY A 14 27.63 43.73 -20.19
C GLY A 14 27.04 42.57 -19.39
N ILE A 15 25.73 42.58 -19.10
CA ILE A 15 25.03 41.49 -18.41
C ILE A 15 24.09 40.79 -19.39
N ASP A 16 24.19 39.46 -19.46
CA ASP A 16 23.25 38.60 -20.18
C ASP A 16 22.48 37.74 -19.16
N VAL A 17 21.14 37.83 -19.19
CA VAL A 17 20.26 37.13 -18.26
C VAL A 17 19.58 35.97 -18.98
N ILE A 18 20.06 34.77 -18.73
CA ILE A 18 19.44 33.55 -19.26
C ILE A 18 18.30 33.14 -18.34
N THR A 19 17.06 33.15 -18.82
CA THR A 19 15.90 32.72 -18.05
C THR A 19 15.57 31.25 -18.27
N LEU A 20 14.77 30.66 -17.38
CA LEU A 20 14.25 29.30 -17.56
C LEU A 20 13.42 29.14 -18.85
N GLU A 21 12.79 30.21 -19.34
CA GLU A 21 12.07 30.24 -20.62
C GLU A 21 13.05 30.09 -21.79
N ASP A 22 14.20 30.77 -21.71
CA ASP A 22 15.26 30.72 -22.73
C ASP A 22 15.94 29.36 -22.76
N VAL A 23 16.25 28.80 -21.58
CA VAL A 23 16.75 27.43 -21.42
C VAL A 23 15.76 26.42 -21.99
N ARG A 24 14.45 26.58 -21.72
CA ARG A 24 13.41 25.69 -22.26
C ARG A 24 13.33 25.76 -23.78
N ARG A 25 13.43 26.97 -24.36
CA ARG A 25 13.38 27.18 -25.82
C ARG A 25 14.61 26.62 -26.53
N ALA A 26 15.78 26.68 -25.89
CA ALA A 26 17.03 26.15 -26.42
C ALA A 26 17.21 24.65 -26.16
N SER A 27 16.32 24.01 -25.40
CA SER A 27 16.47 22.59 -25.02
C SER A 27 16.30 21.65 -26.24
N PRO A 28 17.28 20.75 -26.50
CA PRO A 28 17.21 19.82 -27.63
C PRO A 28 16.03 18.85 -27.53
N ARG A 29 15.42 18.49 -28.67
CA ARG A 29 14.32 17.51 -28.73
C ARG A 29 14.71 16.12 -28.23
N GLU A 30 15.99 15.76 -28.24
CA GLU A 30 16.51 14.49 -27.69
C GLU A 30 16.24 14.35 -26.18
N HIS A 31 16.12 15.46 -25.44
CA HIS A 31 15.66 15.44 -24.04
C HIS A 31 14.18 15.06 -23.90
N SER A 32 13.38 15.19 -24.96
CA SER A 32 11.96 14.77 -24.95
C SER A 32 11.82 13.25 -24.91
N ASP A 33 12.75 12.49 -25.50
CA ASP A 33 12.72 11.02 -25.46
C ASP A 33 12.95 10.50 -24.04
N GLY A 34 13.91 11.07 -23.31
CA GLY A 34 14.15 10.78 -21.89
C GLY A 34 12.94 11.14 -21.02
N VAL A 35 12.31 12.29 -21.26
CA VAL A 35 11.08 12.68 -20.56
C VAL A 35 9.91 11.75 -20.89
N ARG A 36 9.73 11.33 -22.15
CA ARG A 36 8.71 10.34 -22.53
C ARG A 36 8.95 9.00 -21.84
N GLN A 37 10.20 8.52 -21.82
CA GLN A 37 10.56 7.26 -21.17
C GLN A 37 10.31 7.32 -19.66
N ALA A 38 10.71 8.41 -19.01
CA ALA A 38 10.44 8.64 -17.59
C ALA A 38 8.93 8.69 -17.31
N THR A 39 8.16 9.40 -18.15
CA THR A 39 6.70 9.50 -18.02
C THR A 39 6.03 8.13 -18.14
N GLU A 40 6.45 7.30 -19.10
CA GLU A 40 5.93 5.94 -19.23
C GLU A 40 6.29 5.05 -18.04
N LEU A 41 7.49 5.19 -17.48
CA LEU A 41 7.90 4.49 -16.27
C LEU A 41 7.03 4.89 -15.07
N ILE A 42 6.82 6.19 -14.88
CA ILE A 42 5.96 6.74 -13.83
C ILE A 42 4.53 6.24 -14.00
N ARG A 43 3.98 6.27 -15.23
CA ARG A 43 2.64 5.77 -15.53
C ARG A 43 2.50 4.30 -15.13
N ARG A 44 3.47 3.46 -15.50
CA ARG A 44 3.48 2.04 -15.11
C ARG A 44 3.59 1.86 -13.59
N ALA A 45 4.41 2.67 -12.93
CA ALA A 45 4.56 2.63 -11.48
C ALA A 45 3.27 3.03 -10.76
N ALA A 46 2.60 4.10 -11.20
CA ALA A 46 1.31 4.54 -10.68
C ALA A 46 0.24 3.44 -10.86
N LEU A 47 0.16 2.82 -12.04
CA LEU A 47 -0.78 1.72 -12.29
C LEU A 47 -0.53 0.51 -11.38
N ARG A 48 0.73 0.16 -11.10
CA ARG A 48 1.06 -0.91 -10.15
C ARG A 48 0.67 -0.52 -8.72
N LEU A 49 0.96 0.71 -8.32
CA LEU A 49 0.61 1.21 -6.98
C LEU A 49 -0.89 1.16 -6.76
N GLU A 50 -1.70 1.60 -7.73
CA GLU A 50 -3.15 1.54 -7.62
C GLU A 50 -3.68 0.11 -7.55
N LYS A 51 -3.12 -0.82 -8.35
CA LYS A 51 -3.47 -2.24 -8.23
C LYS A 51 -3.11 -2.81 -6.86
N ASP A 52 -1.93 -2.48 -6.33
CA ASP A 52 -1.50 -2.95 -5.01
C ASP A 52 -2.34 -2.32 -3.89
N ARG A 53 -2.76 -1.07 -4.02
CA ARG A 53 -3.71 -0.40 -3.11
C ARG A 53 -5.05 -1.12 -3.13
N GLN A 54 -5.61 -1.37 -4.32
CA GLN A 54 -6.86 -2.09 -4.48
C GLN A 54 -6.79 -3.49 -3.85
N ALA A 55 -5.72 -4.25 -4.09
CA ALA A 55 -5.55 -5.59 -3.53
C ALA A 55 -5.51 -5.62 -1.99
N ARG A 56 -5.17 -4.50 -1.34
CA ARG A 56 -5.09 -4.35 0.12
C ARG A 56 -6.38 -3.83 0.77
N LEU A 57 -7.39 -3.44 -0.01
CA LEU A 57 -8.65 -2.91 0.54
C LEU A 57 -9.38 -3.89 1.47
N LEU A 58 -9.19 -5.20 1.28
CA LEU A 58 -9.76 -6.24 2.13
C LEU A 58 -8.82 -6.77 3.22
N ASP A 59 -7.65 -6.17 3.42
CA ASP A 59 -6.72 -6.57 4.50
C ASP A 59 -7.38 -6.51 5.90
N PRO A 60 -8.17 -5.48 6.27
CA PRO A 60 -8.89 -5.48 7.54
C PRO A 60 -9.84 -6.67 7.69
N ALA A 61 -10.58 -7.02 6.63
CA ALA A 61 -11.47 -8.18 6.62
C ALA A 61 -10.72 -9.50 6.82
N ILE A 62 -9.56 -9.66 6.17
CA ILE A 62 -8.68 -10.82 6.33
C ILE A 62 -8.17 -10.92 7.78
N VAL A 63 -7.80 -9.80 8.40
CA VAL A 63 -7.34 -9.76 9.80
C VAL A 63 -8.46 -10.18 10.75
N VAL A 64 -9.68 -9.69 10.56
CA VAL A 64 -10.86 -10.06 11.35
C VAL A 64 -11.12 -11.57 11.25
N LEU A 65 -11.15 -12.12 10.03
CA LEU A 65 -11.35 -13.56 9.81
C LEU A 65 -10.23 -14.40 10.44
N ARG A 66 -8.96 -14.01 10.27
CA ARG A 66 -7.81 -14.73 10.85
C ARG A 66 -7.91 -14.74 12.38
N THR A 67 -8.25 -13.61 12.99
CA THR A 67 -8.44 -13.49 14.43
C THR A 67 -9.58 -14.38 14.92
N HIS A 68 -10.69 -14.46 14.17
CA HIS A 68 -11.79 -15.36 14.48
C HIS A 68 -11.36 -16.84 14.43
N MET A 69 -10.67 -17.27 13.36
CA MET A 69 -10.17 -18.64 13.22
C MET A 69 -9.15 -19.01 14.31
N GLN A 70 -8.26 -18.08 14.69
CA GLN A 70 -7.31 -18.29 15.77
C GLN A 70 -8.00 -18.47 17.12
N ARG A 71 -9.09 -17.73 17.40
CA ARG A 71 -9.89 -17.92 18.61
C ARG A 71 -10.53 -19.30 18.65
N VAL A 72 -11.10 -19.76 17.54
CA VAL A 72 -11.69 -21.12 17.44
C VAL A 72 -10.62 -22.17 17.70
N LEU A 73 -9.47 -22.07 17.03
CA LEU A 73 -8.34 -22.97 17.22
C LEU A 73 -7.88 -22.99 18.69
N ALA A 74 -7.70 -21.83 19.32
CA ALA A 74 -7.28 -21.75 20.71
C ALA A 74 -8.25 -22.48 21.66
N GLY A 75 -9.56 -22.37 21.42
CA GLY A 75 -10.58 -23.12 22.15
C GLY A 75 -10.42 -24.64 22.03
N GLU A 76 -10.16 -25.15 20.81
CA GLU A 76 -9.93 -26.58 20.60
C GLU A 76 -8.63 -27.08 21.23
N LEU A 77 -7.56 -26.29 21.15
CA LEU A 77 -6.29 -26.65 21.79
C LEU A 77 -6.43 -26.75 23.31
N THR A 78 -7.21 -25.85 23.93
CA THR A 78 -7.54 -25.94 25.36
C THR A 78 -8.31 -27.22 25.67
N ARG A 79 -9.29 -27.60 24.85
CA ARG A 79 -10.03 -28.87 25.02
C ARG A 79 -9.11 -30.08 24.95
N VAL A 80 -8.24 -30.16 23.94
CA VAL A 80 -7.26 -31.25 23.78
C VAL A 80 -6.33 -31.33 24.98
N LYS A 81 -5.81 -30.19 25.46
CA LYS A 81 -4.93 -30.13 26.64
C LYS A 81 -5.64 -30.58 27.91
N ASN A 82 -6.90 -30.19 28.11
CA ASN A 82 -7.68 -30.63 29.26
C ASN A 82 -7.97 -32.15 29.23
N GLN A 83 -8.13 -32.74 28.05
CA GLN A 83 -8.43 -34.17 27.89
C GLN A 83 -7.18 -35.06 27.96
N HIS A 84 -6.08 -34.62 27.36
CA HIS A 84 -4.88 -35.45 27.15
C HIS A 84 -3.63 -34.97 27.88
N GLY A 85 -3.72 -33.87 28.64
CA GLY A 85 -2.57 -33.23 29.28
C GLY A 85 -1.52 -32.74 28.28
N CYS A 86 -0.30 -32.53 28.77
CA CYS A 86 0.85 -32.17 27.95
C CYS A 86 1.58 -33.43 27.45
N THR A 87 0.90 -34.21 26.62
CA THR A 87 1.46 -35.43 26.01
C THR A 87 1.96 -35.18 24.59
N ALA A 88 2.87 -36.03 24.11
CA ALA A 88 3.34 -36.00 22.71
C ALA A 88 2.17 -36.12 21.70
N THR A 89 1.12 -36.85 22.05
CA THR A 89 -0.11 -36.93 21.26
C THR A 89 -0.84 -35.59 21.17
N ALA A 90 -0.97 -34.87 22.29
CA ALA A 90 -1.60 -33.55 22.31
C ALA A 90 -0.82 -32.53 21.46
N GLU A 91 0.52 -32.59 21.49
CA GLU A 91 1.38 -31.73 20.65
C GLU A 91 1.25 -32.05 19.15
N ALA A 92 1.20 -33.33 18.78
CA ALA A 92 0.99 -33.75 17.39
C ALA A 92 -0.37 -33.28 16.85
N VAL A 93 -1.43 -33.37 17.67
CA VAL A 93 -2.76 -32.86 17.34
C VAL A 93 -2.74 -31.33 17.21
N GLU A 94 -2.07 -30.61 18.13
CA GLU A 94 -1.92 -29.16 18.03
C GLU A 94 -1.28 -28.74 16.70
N PHE A 95 -0.19 -29.41 16.31
CA PHE A 95 0.50 -29.14 15.05
C PHE A 95 -0.41 -29.42 13.84
N ALA A 96 -1.14 -30.54 13.85
CA ALA A 96 -2.06 -30.90 12.79
C ALA A 96 -3.19 -29.85 12.63
N LEU A 97 -3.80 -29.41 13.73
CA LEU A 97 -4.85 -28.39 13.70
C LEU A 97 -4.35 -27.04 13.18
N ARG A 98 -3.17 -26.60 13.62
CA ARG A 98 -2.52 -25.38 13.11
C ARG A 98 -2.27 -25.47 11.60
N ARG A 99 -1.87 -26.64 11.11
CA ARG A 99 -1.69 -26.89 9.67
C ARG A 99 -3.01 -26.81 8.92
N VAL A 100 -4.08 -27.40 9.45
CA VAL A 100 -5.42 -27.35 8.84
C VAL A 100 -5.93 -25.92 8.74
N VAL A 101 -5.85 -25.13 9.82
CA VAL A 101 -6.29 -23.72 9.80
C VAL A 101 -5.50 -22.92 8.77
N ARG A 102 -4.18 -23.12 8.69
CA ARG A 102 -3.34 -22.49 7.67
C ARG A 102 -3.80 -22.85 6.26
N GLN A 103 -4.10 -24.13 6.01
CA GLN A 103 -4.57 -24.60 4.72
C GLN A 103 -5.94 -24.01 4.36
N LEU A 104 -6.88 -24.00 5.31
CA LEU A 104 -8.22 -23.45 5.14
C LEU A 104 -8.17 -21.96 4.79
N MET A 105 -7.21 -21.21 5.35
CA MET A 105 -7.08 -19.78 5.14
C MET A 105 -6.46 -19.38 3.79
N HIS A 106 -5.90 -20.32 3.01
CA HIS A 106 -5.36 -19.98 1.69
C HIS A 106 -6.43 -19.46 0.74
N VAL A 107 -7.57 -20.16 0.63
CA VAL A 107 -8.63 -19.83 -0.32
C VAL A 107 -9.34 -18.51 0.03
N PRO A 108 -9.81 -18.27 1.27
CA PRO A 108 -10.46 -17.01 1.62
C PRO A 108 -9.54 -15.79 1.43
N THR A 109 -8.25 -15.92 1.77
CA THR A 109 -7.27 -14.84 1.58
C THR A 109 -7.03 -14.55 0.10
N ALA A 110 -6.97 -15.58 -0.76
CA ALA A 110 -6.85 -15.39 -2.21
C ALA A 110 -8.11 -14.74 -2.80
N ARG A 111 -9.29 -15.24 -2.42
CA ARG A 111 -10.59 -14.69 -2.87
C ARG A 111 -10.80 -13.24 -2.45
N ALA A 112 -10.36 -12.86 -1.25
CA ALA A 112 -10.39 -11.47 -0.82
C ALA A 112 -9.59 -10.57 -1.79
N ARG A 113 -8.36 -10.96 -2.15
CA ARG A 113 -7.55 -10.16 -3.09
C ARG A 113 -8.16 -10.08 -4.49
N GLU A 114 -8.71 -11.19 -4.98
CA GLU A 114 -9.40 -11.23 -6.28
C GLU A 114 -10.62 -10.31 -6.30
N LEU A 115 -11.46 -10.34 -5.27
CA LEU A 115 -12.64 -9.50 -5.16
C LEU A 115 -12.26 -8.02 -4.98
N ALA A 116 -11.22 -7.72 -4.21
CA ALA A 116 -10.72 -6.36 -4.05
C ALA A 116 -10.20 -5.78 -5.38
N ALA A 117 -9.46 -6.59 -6.16
CA ALA A 117 -9.02 -6.21 -7.50
C ALA A 117 -10.18 -6.03 -8.49
N ALA A 118 -11.30 -6.73 -8.29
CA ALA A 118 -12.52 -6.59 -9.08
C ALA A 118 -13.45 -5.46 -8.59
N GLY A 119 -13.09 -4.72 -7.53
CA GLY A 119 -13.96 -3.70 -6.93
C GLY A 119 -15.22 -4.25 -6.27
N ARG A 120 -15.18 -5.51 -5.81
CA ARG A 120 -16.29 -6.24 -5.19
C ARG A 120 -16.03 -6.52 -3.71
N GLN A 121 -15.52 -5.52 -2.98
CA GLN A 121 -15.17 -5.65 -1.56
C GLN A 121 -16.41 -5.97 -0.72
N ASP A 122 -17.54 -5.33 -1.04
CA ASP A 122 -18.80 -5.47 -0.31
C ASP A 122 -19.35 -6.90 -0.34
N ASP A 123 -19.14 -7.63 -1.44
CA ASP A 123 -19.52 -9.05 -1.54
C ASP A 123 -18.77 -9.91 -0.53
N TYR A 124 -17.49 -9.61 -0.30
CA TYR A 124 -16.66 -10.36 0.64
C TYR A 124 -17.05 -10.03 2.09
N THR A 125 -17.27 -8.75 2.42
CA THR A 125 -17.68 -8.33 3.77
C THR A 125 -19.07 -8.86 4.11
N ALA A 126 -20.03 -8.78 3.18
CA ALA A 126 -21.35 -9.37 3.34
C ALA A 126 -21.30 -10.89 3.56
N ALA A 127 -20.41 -11.60 2.84
CA ALA A 127 -20.21 -13.03 3.05
C ALA A 127 -19.62 -13.35 4.43
N LEU A 128 -18.70 -12.53 4.95
CA LEU A 128 -18.16 -12.72 6.30
C LEU A 128 -19.21 -12.50 7.38
N GLU A 129 -20.08 -11.51 7.21
CA GLU A 129 -21.22 -11.28 8.09
C GLU A 129 -22.19 -12.47 8.04
N ALA A 130 -22.60 -12.91 6.84
CA ALA A 130 -23.57 -13.98 6.67
C ALA A 130 -23.06 -15.35 7.18
N LEU A 131 -21.78 -15.66 6.99
CA LEU A 131 -21.22 -16.97 7.34
C LEU A 131 -20.70 -17.03 8.78
N TYR A 132 -20.15 -15.94 9.30
CA TYR A 132 -19.44 -15.93 10.59
C TYR A 132 -19.94 -14.85 11.57
N GLY A 133 -20.87 -13.98 11.15
CA GLY A 133 -21.31 -12.84 11.96
C GLY A 133 -20.19 -11.80 12.16
N LEU A 134 -19.21 -11.73 11.25
CA LEU A 134 -18.06 -10.84 11.38
C LEU A 134 -18.33 -9.53 10.65
N ASN A 135 -18.51 -8.44 11.42
CA ASN A 135 -18.61 -7.10 10.85
C ASN A 135 -17.20 -6.53 10.61
N VAL A 136 -16.97 -5.99 9.41
CA VAL A 136 -15.72 -5.34 9.03
C VAL A 136 -16.05 -3.89 8.70
N GLU A 137 -15.65 -2.97 9.57
CA GLU A 137 -15.76 -1.56 9.22
C GLU A 137 -14.78 -1.25 8.10
N PRO A 138 -15.23 -0.54 7.04
CA PRO A 138 -14.32 -0.10 6.00
C PRO A 138 -13.29 0.85 6.63
N ASP A 139 -12.00 0.50 6.50
CA ASP A 139 -10.94 1.45 6.76
C ASP A 139 -11.07 2.57 5.73
N SER A 140 -11.67 3.69 6.14
CA SER A 140 -11.67 4.94 5.38
C SER A 140 -10.24 5.46 5.35
N GLY A 141 -9.40 4.83 4.53
CA GLY A 141 -7.96 5.01 4.39
C GLY A 141 -7.56 6.36 3.81
N LEU A 142 -8.18 7.45 4.26
CA LEU A 142 -7.68 8.79 4.07
C LEU A 142 -6.47 8.98 5.01
N LEU A 143 -5.35 8.32 4.71
CA LEU A 143 -4.08 8.75 5.26
C LEU A 143 -3.85 10.17 4.71
N PRO A 144 -3.69 11.19 5.59
CA PRO A 144 -3.34 12.52 5.12
C PRO A 144 -2.04 12.40 4.33
N VAL A 145 -2.07 12.85 3.07
CA VAL A 145 -0.85 13.00 2.29
C VAL A 145 0.04 13.94 3.11
N PRO A 146 1.22 13.51 3.59
CA PRO A 146 2.10 14.42 4.29
C PRO A 146 2.40 15.55 3.32
N ALA A 147 2.05 16.79 3.70
CA ALA A 147 2.44 17.97 2.96
C ALA A 147 3.94 17.86 2.69
N ALA A 148 4.33 17.97 1.41
CA ALA A 148 5.71 17.80 0.98
C ALA A 148 6.61 18.59 1.94
N ALA A 149 7.46 17.89 2.69
CA ALA A 149 8.39 18.54 3.60
C ALA A 149 9.23 19.50 2.76
N GLU A 150 9.04 20.80 2.99
CA GLU A 150 9.89 21.84 2.41
C GLU A 150 11.32 21.52 2.84
N CYS A 151 12.09 20.97 1.91
CA CYS A 151 13.49 20.67 2.09
C CYS A 151 14.20 22.00 2.25
N ARG A 152 14.38 22.43 3.51
CA ARG A 152 15.11 23.65 3.84
C ARG A 152 16.58 23.38 3.53
N VAL A 153 17.05 23.85 2.38
CA VAL A 153 18.45 23.74 1.98
C VAL A 153 19.26 24.67 2.88
N GLY A 154 19.75 24.13 3.99
CA GLY A 154 20.56 24.83 4.97
C GLY A 154 22.00 24.99 4.48
N ALA A 155 22.47 26.24 4.53
CA ALA A 155 23.81 26.75 4.24
C ALA A 155 24.98 25.84 4.64
N TRP A 156 25.83 25.50 3.67
CA TRP A 156 27.21 25.07 3.89
C TRP A 156 28.12 26.21 3.46
N ALA A 157 28.37 27.14 4.38
CA ALA A 157 29.43 28.13 4.26
C ALA A 157 29.79 28.68 5.64
N SER A 158 30.80 28.07 6.28
CA SER A 158 31.80 28.71 7.15
C SER A 158 32.98 27.77 7.28
#